data_AF-A0A2H0UIR2-F1
#
_entry.id   AF-A0A2H0UIR2-F1
#
_cell.length_a   1.000
_cell.length_b   1.000
_cell.length_c   1.000
_cell.angle_alpha   90.00
_cell.angle_beta   90.00
_cell.angle_gamma   90.00
#
_symmetry.space_group_name_H-M   'P 1'
#
loop_
_entity.id
_entity.type
_entity.pdbx_description
1 polymer ?
#
loop_
_entity_poly.entity_id
_entity_poly.type
_entity_poly.pdbx_seq_one_letter_code
_entity_poly.pdbx_strand_id
1 'polypeptide(L)'
;TKIFSIYIVTLNILITREISMLSHRWYMIISGTLFLFVGLLHGTRAYYEWEMFIDALIVPTSVSWFAAAVLLFLSYNAFRTLKTNR
;
A
#
# COMPACT_ATOMS: atom_id res chain seq x y z
N THR A 1 -15.66 -17.64 39.01
CA THR A 1 -14.35 -17.81 38.34
C THR A 1 -14.45 -18.00 36.83
N LYS A 2 -15.25 -18.93 36.29
CA LYS A 2 -15.36 -19.14 34.82
C LYS A 2 -15.94 -17.96 34.04
N ILE A 3 -16.97 -17.31 34.58
CA ILE A 3 -17.61 -16.14 33.96
C ILE A 3 -16.59 -14.99 33.78
N PHE A 4 -15.84 -14.67 34.84
CA PHE A 4 -14.77 -13.67 34.79
C PHE A 4 -13.70 -14.00 33.74
N SER A 5 -13.31 -15.28 33.62
CA SER A 5 -12.38 -15.73 32.59
C SER A 5 -12.92 -15.51 31.16
N ILE A 6 -14.21 -15.71 30.92
CA ILE A 6 -14.85 -15.48 29.61
C ILE A 6 -14.82 -13.99 29.25
N TYR A 7 -15.09 -13.11 30.22
CA TYR A 7 -15.01 -11.66 30.02
C TYR A 7 -13.59 -11.21 29.63
N ILE A 8 -12.57 -11.70 30.35
CA ILE A 8 -11.17 -11.38 30.05
C ILE A 8 -10.78 -11.84 28.63
N VAL A 9 -11.16 -13.05 28.24
CA VAL A 9 -10.85 -13.58 26.89
C VAL A 9 -11.55 -12.76 25.80
N THR A 10 -12.84 -12.44 26.00
CA THR A 10 -13.62 -11.66 25.04
C THR A 10 -13.05 -10.25 24.87
N LEU A 11 -12.65 -9.62 25.98
CA LEU A 11 -12.01 -8.30 25.98
C LEU A 11 -10.68 -8.32 25.23
N ASN A 12 -9.83 -9.32 25.47
CA ASN A 12 -8.56 -9.46 24.74
C ASN A 12 -8.77 -9.66 23.24
N ILE A 13 -9.78 -10.43 22.82
CA ILE A 13 -10.11 -10.62 21.40
C ILE A 13 -10.56 -9.30 20.76
N LEU A 14 -11.42 -8.54 21.44
CA LEU A 14 -11.88 -7.22 20.97
C LEU A 14 -10.71 -6.24 20.80
N ILE A 15 -9.87 -6.11 21.82
CA ILE A 15 -8.69 -5.23 21.79
C ILE A 15 -7.74 -5.65 20.66
N THR A 16 -7.46 -6.96 20.53
CA THR A 16 -6.57 -7.46 19.47
C THR A 16 -7.13 -7.17 18.08
N ARG A 17 -8.45 -7.33 17.90
CA ARG A 17 -9.13 -6.99 16.63
C ARG A 17 -9.01 -5.50 16.33
N GLU A 18 -9.28 -4.64 17.29
CA GLU A 18 -9.18 -3.19 17.12
C GLU A 18 -7.76 -2.76 16.71
N ILE A 19 -6.74 -3.24 17.42
CA ILE A 19 -5.33 -2.99 17.10
C ILE A 19 -5.00 -3.48 15.69
N SER A 20 -5.47 -4.67 15.31
CA SER A 20 -5.23 -5.22 13.96
C SER A 20 -5.92 -4.41 12.85
N MET A 21 -7.10 -3.86 13.09
CA MET A 21 -7.79 -3.00 12.12
C MET A 21 -7.08 -1.66 11.97
N LEU A 22 -6.62 -1.07 13.07
CA LEU A 22 -5.83 0.16 13.05
C LEU A 22 -4.50 -0.02 12.31
N SER A 23 -3.78 -1.11 12.58
CA SER A 23 -2.52 -1.41 11.90
C SER A 23 -2.72 -1.67 10.40
N HIS A 24 -3.77 -2.41 10.02
CA HIS A 24 -4.12 -2.64 8.63
C HIS A 24 -4.48 -1.32 7.92
N ARG A 25 -5.26 -0.45 8.56
CA ARG A 25 -5.61 0.87 8.01
C ARG A 25 -4.37 1.71 7.75
N TRP A 26 -3.45 1.81 8.71
CA TRP A 26 -2.20 2.56 8.55
C TRP A 26 -1.33 1.97 7.46
N TYR A 27 -1.20 0.64 7.41
CA TYR A 27 -0.47 -0.05 6.35
C TYR A 27 -1.02 0.33 4.96
N MET A 28 -2.34 0.29 4.77
CA MET A 28 -2.98 0.62 3.49
C MET A 28 -2.80 2.09 3.10
N ILE A 29 -2.83 3.02 4.07
CA ILE A 29 -2.58 4.44 3.82
C ILE A 29 -1.13 4.64 3.35
N ILE A 30 -0.17 4.07 4.07
CA ILE A 30 1.26 4.24 3.78
C ILE A 30 1.61 3.59 2.44
N SER A 31 1.23 2.33 2.23
CA SER A 31 1.53 1.60 1.00
C SER A 31 0.85 2.23 -0.22
N GLY A 32 -0.42 2.61 -0.12
CA GLY A 32 -1.15 3.28 -1.21
C GLY A 32 -0.54 4.62 -1.60
N THR A 33 -0.06 5.38 -0.62
CA THR A 33 0.64 6.67 -0.84
C THR A 33 2.00 6.46 -1.50
N LEU A 34 2.79 5.49 -1.03
CA LEU A 34 4.08 5.16 -1.64
C LEU A 34 3.93 4.70 -3.08
N PHE A 35 2.99 3.79 -3.36
CA PHE A 35 2.72 3.35 -4.72
C PHE A 35 2.23 4.49 -5.62
N LEU A 36 1.46 5.45 -5.09
CA LEU A 36 1.07 6.64 -5.84
C LEU A 36 2.31 7.44 -6.27
N PHE A 37 3.15 7.82 -5.31
CA PHE A 37 4.35 8.62 -5.58
C PHE A 37 5.30 7.91 -6.55
N VAL A 38 5.60 6.64 -6.30
CA VAL A 38 6.52 5.88 -7.16
C VAL A 38 5.92 5.65 -8.55
N GLY A 39 4.60 5.39 -8.64
CA GLY A 39 3.90 5.27 -9.91
C GLY A 39 3.94 6.57 -10.72
N LEU A 40 3.75 7.71 -10.07
CA LEU A 40 3.90 9.03 -10.70
C LEU A 40 5.35 9.29 -11.15
N LEU A 41 6.35 8.94 -10.33
CA LEU A 41 7.76 9.09 -10.72
C LEU A 41 8.13 8.25 -11.95
N HIS A 42 7.64 7.01 -12.03
CA HIS A 42 7.82 6.20 -13.24
C HIS A 42 7.08 6.79 -14.45
N GLY A 43 5.88 7.33 -14.24
CA GLY A 43 5.12 8.04 -15.28
C GLY A 43 5.86 9.27 -15.81
N THR A 44 6.40 10.11 -14.92
CA THR A 44 7.20 11.29 -15.31
C THR A 44 8.47 10.88 -16.03
N ARG A 45 9.16 9.86 -15.52
CA ARG A 45 10.37 9.33 -16.18
C ARG A 45 10.05 8.86 -17.60
N ALA A 46 8.95 8.12 -17.77
CA ALA A 46 8.55 7.59 -19.07
C ALA A 46 8.07 8.67 -20.03
N TYR A 47 7.39 9.71 -19.52
CA TYR A 47 6.87 10.83 -20.31
C TYR A 47 7.98 11.76 -20.83
N TYR A 48 8.98 12.05 -20.00
CA TYR A 48 10.12 12.91 -20.38
C TYR A 48 11.32 12.12 -20.93
N GLU A 49 11.15 10.81 -21.13
CA GLU A 49 12.21 9.90 -21.61
C GLU A 49 13.52 10.01 -20.81
N TRP A 50 13.42 10.23 -19.49
CA TRP A 50 14.59 10.32 -18.64
C TRP A 50 15.36 9.00 -18.65
N GLU A 51 16.59 9.07 -19.16
CA GLU A 51 17.52 7.96 -19.18
C GLU A 51 17.91 7.58 -17.75
N MET A 52 17.77 6.29 -17.44
CA MET A 52 18.16 5.74 -16.16
C MET A 52 19.21 4.68 -16.42
N PHE A 53 20.39 4.92 -15.86
CA PHE A 53 21.50 3.99 -15.89
C PHE A 53 21.56 3.23 -14.58
N ILE A 54 21.66 1.91 -14.66
CA ILE A 54 21.99 1.03 -13.55
C ILE A 54 23.30 0.35 -13.94
N ASP A 55 24.39 0.75 -13.29
CA ASP A 55 25.75 0.44 -13.71
C ASP A 55 26.01 0.80 -15.19
N ALA A 56 26.16 -0.20 -16.06
CA ALA A 56 26.36 -0.01 -17.50
C ALA A 56 25.10 -0.27 -18.35
N LEU A 57 23.95 -0.55 -17.71
CA LEU A 57 22.71 -0.88 -18.40
C LEU A 57 21.74 0.31 -18.42
N ILE A 58 21.22 0.61 -19.60
CA ILE A 58 20.11 1.56 -19.78
C ILE A 58 18.81 0.81 -19.49
N VAL A 59 18.06 1.28 -18.51
CA VAL A 59 16.74 0.72 -18.22
C VAL A 59 15.77 1.18 -19.30
N PRO A 60 15.06 0.27 -20.01
CA PRO A 60 14.09 0.67 -21.03
C PRO A 60 12.94 1.49 -20.46
N THR A 61 12.47 2.51 -21.20
CA THR A 61 11.33 3.35 -20.83
C THR A 61 10.01 2.57 -20.80
N SER A 62 9.88 1.50 -21.61
CA SER A 62 8.73 0.58 -21.58
C SER A 62 8.49 -0.04 -20.21
N VAL A 63 9.56 -0.37 -19.48
CA VAL A 63 9.47 -0.91 -18.11
C VAL A 63 8.88 0.14 -17.16
N SER A 64 9.18 1.43 -17.36
CA SER A 64 8.62 2.49 -16.54
C SER A 64 7.14 2.72 -16.80
N TRP A 65 6.68 2.60 -18.06
CA TRP A 65 5.24 2.63 -18.35
C TRP A 65 4.50 1.49 -17.65
N PHE A 66 5.05 0.28 -17.70
CA PHE A 66 4.46 -0.87 -17.02
C PHE A 66 4.43 -0.69 -15.50
N ALA A 67 5.56 -0.26 -14.91
CA ALA A 67 5.65 0.02 -13.48
C ALA A 67 4.64 1.10 -13.05
N ALA A 68 4.53 2.19 -13.80
CA ALA A 68 3.57 3.26 -13.53
C ALA A 68 2.13 2.73 -13.51
N ALA A 69 1.72 1.95 -14.52
CA ALA A 69 0.36 1.40 -14.59
C ALA A 69 0.05 0.48 -13.40
N VAL A 70 0.96 -0.44 -13.07
CA VAL A 70 0.79 -1.37 -11.95
C VAL A 70 0.72 -0.61 -10.62
N LEU A 71 1.66 0.30 -10.36
CA LEU A 71 1.73 1.03 -9.09
C LEU A 71 0.52 1.95 -8.87
N LEU A 72 0.07 2.65 -9.92
CA LEU A 72 -1.14 3.46 -9.84
C LEU A 72 -2.39 2.60 -9.59
N PHE A 73 -2.46 1.41 -10.20
CA PHE A 73 -3.54 0.45 -9.93
C PHE A 73 -3.51 -0.06 -8.48
N LEU A 74 -2.34 -0.42 -7.93
CA LEU A 74 -2.23 -0.83 -6.54
C LEU A 74 -2.60 0.31 -5.58
N SER A 75 -2.14 1.52 -5.86
CA SER A 75 -2.49 2.72 -5.10
C SER A 75 -4.01 2.95 -5.07
N TYR A 76 -4.66 2.88 -6.23
CA TYR A 76 -6.11 2.99 -6.34
C TYR A 76 -6.83 1.93 -5.49
N ASN A 77 -6.40 0.67 -5.57
CA ASN A 77 -7.02 -0.40 -4.77
C ASN A 77 -6.79 -0.22 -3.27
N ALA A 78 -5.63 0.29 -2.85
CA ALA A 78 -5.36 0.57 -1.45
C ALA A 78 -6.33 1.62 -0.89
N PHE A 79 -6.51 2.74 -1.60
CA PHE A 79 -7.43 3.79 -1.20
C PHE A 79 -8.91 3.39 -1.34
N ARG A 80 -9.26 2.57 -2.33
CA ARG A 80 -10.61 2.01 -2.45
C ARG A 80 -10.95 1.14 -1.24
N THR A 81 -10.04 0.27 -0.83
CA THR A 81 -10.24 -0.60 0.34
C THR A 81 -10.44 0.20 1.62
N LEU A 82 -9.70 1.30 1.78
CA LEU A 82 -9.88 2.23 2.90
C LEU A 82 -11.25 2.94 2.90
N LYS A 83 -11.85 3.18 1.73
CA LYS A 83 -13.18 3.79 1.62
C LYS A 83 -14.29 2.78 1.89
N THR A 84 -14.13 1.53 1.46
CA THR A 84 -15.12 0.47 1.69
C THR A 84 -15.18 0.02 3.14
N ASN A 85 -14.05 0.02 3.87
CA ASN A 85 -13.99 -0.37 5.28
C ASN A 85 -14.24 0.80 6.26
N ARG A 86 -14.87 1.90 5.82
CA ARG A 86 -15.25 3.03 6.67
C ARG A 86 -16.70 2.94 7.14
#